data_AF-A0A6A0A6C3-F1
#
_entry.id   AF-A0A6A0A6C3-F1
#
_cell.length_a   1.000
_cell.length_b   1.000
_cell.length_c   1.000
_cell.angle_alpha   90.00
_cell.angle_beta   90.00
_cell.angle_gamma   90.00
#
_symmetry.space_group_name_H-M   'P 1'
#
loop_
_entity.id
_entity.type
_entity.pdbx_description
1 polymer ?
#
loop_
_entity_poly.entity_id
_entity_poly.type
_entity_poly.pdbx_seq_one_letter_code
_entity_poly.pdbx_strand_id
1 'polypeptide(L)'
;AKVLEGLGKALLLSEHDLEPSRAVLRDYGNVSSSTTWYTLSYVETVRGVNKGDKVMQVGVGSGIKCGVNVWKALRDVKEVHEVWEECVTQDQAAAARAARALRQPH
;
A
#
# COMPACT_ATOMS: atom_id res chain seq x y z
N ALA A 1 10.03 -9.55 -9.89
CA ALA A 1 9.23 -10.80 -9.81
C ALA A 1 8.45 -10.94 -11.11
N LYS A 2 8.57 -12.07 -11.81
CA LYS A 2 8.08 -12.21 -13.20
C LYS A 2 6.62 -11.80 -13.40
N VAL A 3 5.75 -12.10 -12.45
CA VAL A 3 4.32 -11.75 -12.53
C VAL A 3 4.10 -10.24 -12.40
N LEU A 4 4.78 -9.58 -11.46
CA LEU A 4 4.68 -8.13 -11.27
C LEU A 4 5.17 -7.35 -12.51
N GLU A 5 6.26 -7.81 -13.12
CA GLU A 5 6.80 -7.20 -14.35
C GLU A 5 5.86 -7.40 -15.55
N GLY A 6 5.26 -8.60 -15.68
CA GLY A 6 4.27 -8.88 -16.72
C GLY A 6 3.03 -8.01 -16.60
N LEU A 7 2.48 -7.90 -15.38
CA LEU A 7 1.33 -7.02 -15.10
C LEU A 7 1.67 -5.54 -15.33
N GLY A 8 2.85 -5.10 -14.89
CA GLY A 8 3.30 -3.73 -15.09
C GLY A 8 3.36 -3.34 -16.56
N LYS A 9 3.89 -4.21 -17.41
CA LYS A 9 3.91 -3.99 -18.86
C LYS A 9 2.51 -4.01 -19.48
N ALA A 10 1.69 -5.00 -19.11
CA ALA A 10 0.35 -5.16 -19.69
C ALA A 10 -0.61 -4.01 -19.35
N LEU A 11 -0.46 -3.42 -18.16
CA LEU A 11 -1.29 -2.32 -17.67
C LEU A 11 -0.63 -0.94 -17.83
N LEU A 12 0.55 -0.88 -18.45
CA LEU A 12 1.33 0.35 -18.65
C LEU A 12 1.61 1.10 -17.33
N LEU A 13 1.92 0.35 -16.28
CA LEU A 13 2.23 0.89 -14.95
C LEU A 13 3.65 1.44 -14.91
N SER A 14 3.81 2.59 -14.27
CA SER A 14 5.11 3.21 -14.04
C SER A 14 5.86 2.53 -12.88
N GLU A 15 7.15 2.83 -12.72
CA GLU A 15 7.88 2.40 -11.53
C GLU A 15 7.27 2.98 -10.25
N HIS A 16 6.72 4.20 -10.31
CA HIS A 16 5.97 4.75 -9.19
C HIS A 16 4.75 3.87 -8.83
N ASP A 17 4.04 3.30 -9.79
CA ASP A 17 2.87 2.45 -9.49
C ASP A 17 3.28 1.08 -8.95
N LEU A 18 4.41 0.55 -9.40
CA LEU A 18 4.92 -0.77 -9.00
C LEU A 18 5.70 -0.77 -7.68
N GLU A 19 6.25 0.38 -7.30
CA GLU A 19 7.13 0.54 -6.15
C GLU A 19 6.56 -0.02 -4.83
N PRO A 20 5.25 0.13 -4.48
CA PRO A 20 4.71 -0.44 -3.25
C PRO A 20 4.77 -1.97 -3.27
N SER A 21 4.48 -2.59 -4.42
CA SER A 21 4.57 -4.05 -4.56
C SER A 21 6.02 -4.53 -4.54
N ARG A 22 6.96 -3.74 -5.08
CA ARG A 22 8.39 -4.05 -5.03
C ARG A 22 8.94 -3.96 -3.61
N ALA A 23 8.58 -2.91 -2.86
CA ALA A 23 9.00 -2.73 -1.47
C ALA A 23 8.57 -3.91 -0.61
N VAL A 24 7.29 -4.29 -0.67
CA VAL A 24 6.77 -5.46 0.08
C VAL A 24 7.48 -6.74 -0.31
N LEU A 25 7.64 -7.02 -1.61
CA LEU A 25 8.31 -8.24 -2.06
C LEU A 25 9.80 -8.26 -1.70
N ARG A 26 10.45 -7.10 -1.59
CA ARG A 26 11.86 -6.98 -1.17
C ARG A 26 12.01 -7.26 0.32
N ASP A 27 11.17 -6.64 1.15
CA ASP A 27 11.37 -6.61 2.60
C ASP A 27 10.69 -7.79 3.31
N TYR A 28 9.53 -8.22 2.81
CA TYR A 28 8.69 -9.25 3.44
C TYR A 28 8.44 -10.47 2.54
N GLY A 29 8.81 -10.39 1.26
CA GLY A 29 8.54 -11.46 0.30
C GLY A 29 7.04 -11.62 0.00
N ASN A 30 6.69 -12.80 -0.53
CA ASN A 30 5.28 -13.15 -0.79
C ASN A 30 4.69 -13.82 0.45
N VAL A 31 3.95 -13.05 1.25
CA VAL A 31 3.20 -13.52 2.43
C VAL A 31 1.77 -13.95 2.05
N SER A 32 1.64 -14.60 0.90
CA SER A 32 0.36 -15.06 0.34
C SER A 32 -0.63 -13.90 0.17
N SER A 33 -1.91 -14.12 0.46
CA SER A 33 -2.99 -13.12 0.35
C SER A 33 -2.73 -11.84 1.16
N SER A 34 -1.96 -11.92 2.26
CA SER A 34 -1.64 -10.74 3.08
C SER A 34 -0.73 -9.73 2.36
N THR A 35 -0.03 -10.15 1.29
CA THR A 35 0.87 -9.28 0.52
C THR A 35 0.15 -8.04 0.03
N THR A 36 -1.11 -8.16 -0.41
CA THR A 36 -1.89 -7.02 -0.92
C THR A 36 -2.19 -5.97 0.17
N TRP A 37 -2.38 -6.41 1.41
CA TRP A 37 -2.62 -5.52 2.55
C TRP A 37 -1.33 -4.84 3.00
N TYR A 38 -0.20 -5.56 2.98
CA TYR A 38 1.11 -4.96 3.18
C TYR A 38 1.38 -3.89 2.11
N THR A 39 1.04 -4.16 0.84
CA THR A 39 1.16 -3.17 -0.25
C THR A 39 0.29 -1.93 -0.02
N LEU A 40 -0.96 -2.10 0.46
CA LEU A 40 -1.83 -0.97 0.77
C LEU A 40 -1.29 -0.15 1.94
N SER A 41 -0.86 -0.81 3.02
CA SER A 41 -0.27 -0.13 4.19
C SER A 41 1.00 0.64 3.83
N TYR A 42 1.77 0.17 2.85
CA TYR A 42 2.92 0.90 2.30
C TYR A 42 2.46 2.20 1.62
N VAL A 43 1.44 2.12 0.75
CA VAL A 43 0.86 3.30 0.10
C VAL A 43 0.36 4.31 1.13
N GLU A 44 -0.40 3.84 2.14
CA GLU A 44 -0.90 4.70 3.22
C GLU A 44 0.21 5.36 4.03
N THR A 45 1.32 4.65 4.27
CA THR A 45 2.45 5.16 5.08
C THR A 45 3.33 6.13 4.29
N VAL A 46 3.81 5.69 3.13
CA VAL A 46 4.86 6.41 2.38
C VAL A 46 4.28 7.53 1.51
N ARG A 47 3.07 7.34 0.99
CA ARG A 47 2.45 8.29 0.06
C ARG A 47 1.29 9.04 0.69
N GLY A 48 0.59 8.40 1.63
CA GLY A 48 -0.72 8.83 2.09
C GLY A 48 -1.79 8.62 1.01
N VAL A 49 -3.05 8.63 1.44
CA VAL A 49 -4.22 8.55 0.56
C VAL A 49 -5.20 9.63 0.96
N ASN A 50 -5.46 10.60 0.08
CA ASN A 50 -6.36 11.70 0.39
C ASN A 50 -7.82 11.32 0.16
N LYS A 51 -8.74 12.02 0.80
CA LYS A 51 -10.17 11.85 0.56
C LYS A 51 -10.48 12.02 -0.93
N GLY A 52 -11.16 11.03 -1.50
CA GLY A 52 -11.55 11.00 -2.90
C GLY A 52 -10.59 10.19 -3.79
N ASP A 53 -9.36 9.97 -3.35
CA ASP A 53 -8.37 9.15 -4.07
C ASP A 53 -8.89 7.72 -4.24
N LYS A 54 -8.46 7.09 -5.34
CA LYS A 54 -8.80 5.70 -5.65
C LYS A 54 -7.56 4.83 -5.63
N VAL A 55 -7.66 3.66 -5.02
CA VAL A 55 -6.59 2.65 -5.01
C VAL A 55 -7.11 1.38 -5.67
N MET A 56 -6.44 0.95 -6.73
CA MET A 56 -6.73 -0.33 -7.39
C MET A 56 -5.76 -1.39 -6.85
N GLN A 57 -6.30 -2.42 -6.22
CA GLN A 57 -5.52 -3.58 -5.79
C GLN A 57 -5.76 -4.75 -6.76
N VAL A 58 -4.66 -5.30 -7.27
CA VAL A 58 -4.67 -6.48 -8.14
C VAL A 58 -3.96 -7.62 -7.42
N GLY A 59 -4.68 -8.70 -7.16
CA GLY A 59 -4.16 -9.92 -6.55
C GLY A 59 -4.16 -11.06 -7.55
N VAL A 60 -3.06 -11.81 -7.59
CA VAL A 60 -2.89 -12.98 -8.46
C VAL A 60 -2.58 -14.20 -7.59
N GLY A 61 -3.40 -15.25 -7.74
CA GLY A 61 -3.29 -16.49 -6.98
C GLY A 61 -2.77 -17.66 -7.82
N SER A 62 -2.71 -18.86 -7.22
CA SER A 62 -2.34 -20.08 -7.94
C SER A 62 -3.32 -20.38 -9.08
N GLY A 63 -2.80 -20.57 -10.30
CA GLY A 63 -3.58 -20.84 -11.52
C GLY A 63 -3.86 -19.58 -12.34
N ILE A 64 -5.08 -19.45 -12.89
CA ILE A 64 -5.55 -18.28 -13.68
C ILE A 64 -6.38 -17.31 -12.81
N LYS A 65 -6.38 -17.49 -11.48
CA LYS A 65 -7.22 -16.69 -10.58
C LYS A 65 -6.61 -15.32 -10.35
N CYS A 66 -7.34 -14.29 -10.75
CA CYS A 66 -7.03 -12.88 -10.52
C CYS A 66 -8.22 -12.21 -9.81
N GLY A 67 -7.94 -11.34 -8.85
CA GLY A 67 -8.92 -10.51 -8.17
C GLY A 67 -8.54 -9.03 -8.31
N VAL A 68 -9.54 -8.19 -8.56
CA VAL A 68 -9.37 -6.74 -8.68
C VAL A 68 -10.36 -6.05 -7.74
N ASN A 69 -9.85 -5.20 -6.87
CA ASN A 69 -10.65 -4.33 -6.01
C ASN A 69 -10.30 -2.88 -6.27
N VAL A 70 -11.30 -1.99 -6.29
CA VAL A 70 -11.10 -0.55 -6.39
C VAL A 70 -11.69 0.10 -5.15
N TRP A 71 -10.83 0.73 -4.37
CA TRP A 71 -11.19 1.45 -3.16
C TRP A 71 -11.29 2.94 -3.45
N LYS A 72 -12.18 3.65 -2.75
CA LYS A 72 -12.21 5.11 -2.72
C LYS A 72 -12.06 5.58 -1.28
N ALA A 73 -11.07 6.41 -1.02
CA ALA A 73 -10.86 6.96 0.31
C ALA A 73 -12.00 7.94 0.66
N LEU A 74 -12.67 7.68 1.78
CA LEU A 74 -13.76 8.53 2.29
C LEU A 74 -13.26 9.67 3.19
N ARG A 75 -12.02 9.56 3.63
CA ARG A 75 -11.28 10.50 4.48
C ARG A 75 -9.81 10.49 4.10
N ASP A 76 -9.05 11.46 4.59
CA ASP A 76 -7.60 11.42 4.51
C ASP A 76 -7.04 10.30 5.39
N VAL A 77 -6.23 9.44 4.79
CA VAL A 77 -5.48 8.36 5.41
C VAL A 77 -4.01 8.75 5.37
N LYS A 78 -3.50 9.17 6.52
CA LYS A 78 -2.09 9.53 6.76
C LYS A 78 -1.55 8.67 7.91
N GLU A 79 -1.87 7.39 7.86
CA GLU A 79 -1.52 6.42 8.90
C GLU A 79 -0.13 5.87 8.59
N VAL A 80 0.75 5.90 9.59
CA VAL A 80 2.07 5.28 9.49
C VAL A 80 1.97 3.93 10.19
N HIS A 81 2.13 2.87 9.42
CA HIS A 81 2.12 1.50 9.94
C HIS A 81 3.52 1.14 10.44
N GLU A 82 3.61 0.48 11.59
CA GLU A 82 4.87 0.17 12.30
C GLU A 82 5.92 -0.50 11.38
N VAL A 83 5.46 -1.38 10.50
CA VAL A 83 6.28 -2.10 9.51
C VAL A 83 6.96 -1.21 8.45
N TRP A 84 6.58 0.06 8.34
CA TRP A 84 7.08 1.04 7.37
C TRP A 84 7.56 2.34 8.02
N GLU A 85 7.71 2.39 9.34
CA GLU A 85 8.12 3.62 10.05
C GLU A 85 9.48 4.15 9.58
N GLU A 86 10.40 3.25 9.21
CA GLU A 86 11.72 3.61 8.68
C GLU A 86 11.67 4.26 7.28
N CYS A 87 10.55 4.14 6.57
CA CYS A 87 10.36 4.71 5.24
C CYS A 87 9.88 6.17 5.28
N VAL A 88 9.61 6.73 6.46
CA VAL A 88 9.10 8.09 6.63
C VAL A 88 9.98 8.90 7.59
N THR A 89 9.92 10.23 7.51
CA THR A 89 10.68 11.09 8.42
C THR A 89 10.11 11.04 9.83
N GLN A 90 10.92 11.41 10.83
CA GLN A 90 10.46 11.53 12.21
C GLN A 90 9.26 12.47 12.36
N ASP A 91 9.24 13.56 11.59
CA ASP A 91 8.13 14.52 11.58
C ASP A 91 6.84 13.89 11.02
N GLN A 92 6.94 13.12 9.93
CA GLN A 92 5.80 12.39 9.36
C GLN A 92 5.25 11.36 10.34
N ALA A 93 6.13 10.59 10.99
CA ALA A 93 5.75 9.62 12.00
C ALA A 93 5.13 10.27 13.25
N ALA A 94 5.66 11.42 13.70
CA ALA A 94 5.09 12.18 14.81
C ALA A 94 3.69 12.72 14.48
N ALA A 95 3.51 13.31 13.29
CA ALA A 95 2.22 13.82 12.83
C ALA A 95 1.16 12.72 12.72
N ALA A 96 1.53 11.54 12.20
CA ALA A 96 0.62 10.41 12.09
C ALA A 96 0.18 9.88 13.47
N ARG A 97 1.12 9.78 14.43
CA ARG A 97 0.80 9.38 15.83
C ARG A 97 -0.14 10.37 16.50
N ALA A 98 0.10 11.67 16.35
CA ALA A 98 -0.79 12.71 16.87
C ALA A 98 -2.19 12.62 16.25
N ALA A 99 -2.27 12.42 14.92
CA ALA A 99 -3.55 12.25 14.22
C ALA A 99 -4.31 10.99 14.66
N ARG A 100 -3.61 9.89 14.97
CA ARG A 100 -4.21 8.65 15.49
C ARG A 100 -4.78 8.84 16.90
N ALA A 101 -4.05 9.53 17.78
CA ALA A 101 -4.50 9.82 19.15
C ALA A 101 -5.80 10.63 19.17
N LEU A 102 -5.99 11.57 18.24
CA LEU A 102 -7.21 12.36 18.11
C LEU A 102 -8.42 11.55 17.59
N ARG A 103 -8.22 10.37 16.99
CA ARG A 103 -9.26 9.56 16.34
C ARG A 103 -9.75 8.39 17.19
N GLN A 104 -9.04 8.02 18.25
CA GLN A 104 -9.45 6.96 19.16
C GLN A 104 -10.31 7.61 20.26
N PRO A 105 -11.66 7.56 20.19
CA PRO A 105 -12.46 7.90 21.35
C PRO A 105 -12.20 6.84 22.44
N HIS A 106 -12.05 7.29 23.68
CA HIS A 106 -12.11 6.41 24.85
C HIS A 106 -13.41 5.61 24.90
#